data_AF-A0A834C2W5-F1
#
_entry.id   AF-A0A834C2W5-F1
#
_cell.length_a   1.000
_cell.length_b   1.000
_cell.length_c   1.000
_cell.angle_alpha   90.00
_cell.angle_beta   90.00
_cell.angle_gamma   90.00
#
_symmetry.space_group_name_H-M   'P 1'
#
loop_
_entity.id
_entity.type
_entity.pdbx_description
1 polymer ?
#
loop_
_entity_poly.entity_id
_entity_poly.type
_entity_poly.pdbx_seq_one_letter_code
_entity_poly.pdbx_strand_id
1 'polypeptide(L)'
;MTEDQLIRRLKVKLIEILSADADLVLQHADSRSLLSPRGYQLVKSCRVPSEKVTELLDQIIQSGPTAARGLLDVLKEQALQETFPLLASVEELHSNSLSPEVDKEVPKRKKEAAELQDHVPPKKICSNGSVLVKEKQLMMVAQGIGRSWREIGILALDVSSVKLQQIEEDYSQHSDRVFHMLRHWRNCKREEATAAHLHSLLSRKNFEISPESIAFLLETDGEHL
;
A
#
# COMPACT_ATOMS: atom_id res chain seq x y z
N MET A 1 15.51 8.57 -9.27
CA MET A 1 14.89 7.79 -8.18
C MET A 1 15.85 6.68 -7.80
N THR A 2 16.02 6.39 -6.53
CA THR A 2 16.90 5.29 -6.09
C THR A 2 16.12 3.97 -6.06
N GLU A 3 16.81 2.87 -6.33
CA GLU A 3 16.22 1.53 -6.44
C GLU A 3 15.50 1.09 -5.15
N ASP A 4 16.03 1.46 -3.99
CA ASP A 4 15.41 1.20 -2.69
C ASP A 4 14.04 1.89 -2.54
N GLN A 5 13.89 3.08 -3.13
CA GLN A 5 12.64 3.84 -3.09
C GLN A 5 11.58 3.22 -4.01
N LEU A 6 12.00 2.61 -5.13
CA LEU A 6 11.14 1.84 -6.01
C LEU A 6 10.64 0.58 -5.32
N ILE A 7 11.53 -0.18 -4.69
CA ILE A 7 11.14 -1.36 -3.90
C ILE A 7 10.17 -0.96 -2.80
N ARG A 8 10.41 0.14 -2.09
CA ARG A 8 9.50 0.62 -1.04
C ARG A 8 8.11 0.98 -1.56
N ARG A 9 8.01 1.56 -2.76
CA ARG A 9 6.72 1.89 -3.40
C ARG A 9 5.97 0.64 -3.85
N LEU A 10 6.69 -0.33 -4.38
CA LEU A 10 6.12 -1.55 -4.93
C LEU A 10 6.01 -2.67 -3.91
N LYS A 11 6.53 -2.45 -2.69
CA LYS A 11 6.60 -3.41 -1.60
C LYS A 11 5.29 -4.16 -1.41
N VAL A 12 4.16 -3.45 -1.35
CA VAL A 12 2.84 -4.07 -1.14
C VAL A 12 2.48 -5.03 -2.28
N LYS A 13 2.67 -4.61 -3.54
CA LYS A 13 2.41 -5.44 -4.71
C LYS A 13 3.36 -6.63 -4.80
N LEU A 14 4.65 -6.39 -4.53
CA LEU A 14 5.66 -7.44 -4.50
C LEU A 14 5.36 -8.45 -3.41
N ILE A 15 4.92 -8.02 -2.22
CA ILE A 15 4.48 -8.93 -1.15
C ILE A 15 3.34 -9.80 -1.64
N GLU A 16 2.29 -9.22 -2.24
CA GLU A 16 1.16 -10.00 -2.74
C GLU A 16 1.58 -11.04 -3.79
N ILE A 17 2.40 -10.64 -4.76
CA ILE A 17 2.83 -11.52 -5.86
C ILE A 17 3.81 -12.60 -5.38
N LEU A 18 4.88 -12.18 -4.70
CA LEU A 18 5.94 -13.08 -4.23
C LEU A 18 5.48 -13.95 -3.06
N SER A 19 4.41 -13.57 -2.34
CA SER A 19 3.83 -14.42 -1.29
C SER A 19 3.23 -15.71 -1.83
N ALA A 20 2.96 -15.79 -3.15
CA ALA A 20 2.53 -17.02 -3.78
C ALA A 20 3.57 -18.15 -3.66
N ASP A 21 4.87 -17.80 -3.66
CA ASP A 21 5.96 -18.75 -3.39
C ASP A 21 7.16 -18.03 -2.73
N ALA A 22 7.04 -17.80 -1.42
CA ALA A 22 8.03 -17.07 -0.64
C ALA A 22 9.35 -17.84 -0.46
N ASP A 23 9.33 -19.17 -0.58
CA ASP A 23 10.53 -19.99 -0.42
C ASP A 23 11.42 -19.94 -1.66
N LEU A 24 10.83 -19.92 -2.86
CA LEU A 24 11.56 -19.71 -4.10
C LEU A 24 12.28 -18.35 -4.09
N VAL A 25 11.59 -17.30 -3.68
CA VAL A 25 12.15 -15.94 -3.61
C VAL A 25 13.28 -15.84 -2.60
N LEU A 26 13.13 -16.48 -1.43
CA LEU A 26 14.18 -16.56 -0.42
C LEU A 26 15.43 -17.28 -0.97
N GLN A 27 15.24 -18.37 -1.72
CA GLN A 27 16.34 -19.12 -2.31
C GLN A 27 17.08 -18.32 -3.40
N HIS A 28 16.38 -17.57 -4.23
CA HIS A 28 17.00 -16.66 -5.20
C HIS A 28 17.71 -15.48 -4.53
N ALA A 29 17.18 -14.95 -3.43
CA ALA A 29 17.85 -13.89 -2.68
C ALA A 29 19.16 -14.37 -2.02
N ASP A 30 19.19 -15.62 -1.54
CA ASP A 30 20.38 -16.26 -0.97
C ASP A 30 21.44 -16.57 -2.05
N SER A 31 21.03 -17.09 -3.21
CA SER A 31 21.95 -17.40 -4.32
C SER A 31 22.71 -16.17 -4.82
N ARG A 32 22.07 -14.99 -4.75
CA ARG A 32 22.65 -13.70 -5.11
C ARG A 32 23.32 -12.98 -3.93
N SER A 33 23.34 -13.59 -2.74
CA SER A 33 23.88 -13.01 -1.51
C SER A 33 23.35 -11.60 -1.21
N LEU A 34 22.06 -11.35 -1.53
CA LEU A 34 21.41 -10.05 -1.32
C LEU A 34 21.09 -9.80 0.15
N LEU A 35 21.00 -10.88 0.92
CA LEU A 35 20.74 -10.87 2.34
C LEU A 35 22.02 -11.13 3.12
N SER A 36 22.15 -10.44 4.25
CA SER A 36 23.13 -10.86 5.25
C SER A 36 22.75 -12.24 5.81
N PRO A 37 23.71 -13.04 6.30
CA PRO A 37 23.40 -14.35 6.90
C PRO A 37 22.37 -14.28 8.03
N ARG A 38 22.36 -13.15 8.77
CA ARG A 38 21.37 -12.86 9.81
C ARG A 38 20.00 -12.55 9.20
N GLY A 39 19.96 -11.75 8.14
CA GLY A 39 18.72 -11.46 7.39
C GLY A 39 18.09 -12.72 6.80
N TYR A 40 18.89 -13.63 6.21
CA TYR A 40 18.39 -14.90 5.70
C TYR A 40 17.77 -15.76 6.82
N GLN A 41 18.42 -15.88 7.97
CA GLN A 41 17.85 -16.64 9.09
C GLN A 41 16.56 -16.03 9.64
N LEU A 42 16.47 -14.69 9.73
CA LEU A 42 15.26 -14.00 10.14
C LEU A 42 14.11 -14.31 9.17
N VAL A 43 14.34 -14.12 7.88
CA VAL A 43 13.34 -14.40 6.84
C VAL A 43 12.94 -15.88 6.85
N LYS A 44 13.90 -16.79 7.00
CA LYS A 44 13.64 -18.24 7.08
C LYS A 44 12.81 -18.62 8.30
N SER A 45 12.93 -17.88 9.40
CA SER A 45 12.17 -18.13 10.64
C SER A 45 10.72 -17.66 10.57
N CYS A 46 10.38 -16.79 9.61
CA CYS A 46 9.00 -16.39 9.35
C CYS A 46 8.17 -17.56 8.83
N ARG A 47 7.04 -17.82 9.51
CA ARG A 47 6.11 -18.91 9.15
C ARG A 47 5.10 -18.51 8.08
N VAL A 48 4.80 -17.21 7.99
CA VAL A 48 3.82 -16.67 7.05
C VAL A 48 4.55 -16.24 5.76
N PRO A 49 4.12 -16.69 4.57
CA PRO A 49 4.78 -16.34 3.30
C PRO A 49 4.81 -14.83 3.03
N SER A 50 3.71 -14.12 3.31
CA SER A 50 3.63 -12.66 3.12
C SER A 50 4.57 -11.90 4.07
N GLU A 51 4.65 -12.34 5.32
CA GLU A 51 5.55 -11.77 6.32
C GLU A 51 7.02 -12.08 5.98
N LYS A 52 7.30 -13.31 5.52
CA LYS A 52 8.61 -13.73 5.01
C LYS A 52 9.09 -12.81 3.88
N VAL A 53 8.24 -12.58 2.88
CA VAL A 53 8.58 -11.64 1.78
C VAL A 53 8.72 -10.21 2.29
N THR A 54 7.87 -9.78 3.22
CA THR A 54 7.93 -8.44 3.82
C THR A 54 9.28 -8.21 4.49
N GLU A 55 9.72 -9.16 5.32
CA GLU A 55 11.01 -9.14 5.99
C GLU A 55 12.16 -9.19 4.98
N LEU A 56 12.06 -10.00 3.94
CA LEU A 56 13.07 -10.06 2.87
C LEU A 56 13.25 -8.69 2.20
N LEU A 57 12.15 -8.04 1.84
CA LEU A 57 12.17 -6.72 1.24
C LEU A 57 12.69 -5.66 2.21
N ASP A 58 12.34 -5.74 3.50
CA ASP A 58 12.85 -4.82 4.52
C ASP A 58 14.35 -4.98 4.77
N GLN A 59 14.86 -6.21 4.79
CA GLN A 59 16.29 -6.48 4.88
C GLN A 59 17.03 -5.89 3.67
N ILE A 60 16.47 -6.00 2.47
CA ILE A 60 17.07 -5.47 1.25
C ILE A 60 17.06 -3.93 1.24
N ILE A 61 15.96 -3.31 1.69
CA ILE A 61 15.88 -1.86 1.85
C ILE A 61 16.89 -1.37 2.92
N GLN A 62 17.09 -2.13 4.00
CA GLN A 62 18.08 -1.82 5.04
C GLN A 62 19.53 -2.02 4.57
N SER A 63 19.78 -3.03 3.73
CA SER A 63 21.09 -3.28 3.13
C SER A 63 21.48 -2.25 2.07
N GLY A 64 20.52 -1.46 1.59
CA GLY A 64 20.76 -0.29 0.76
C GLY A 64 20.65 -0.55 -0.76
N PRO A 65 21.05 0.44 -1.58
CA PRO A 65 20.72 0.47 -3.01
C PRO A 65 21.36 -0.67 -3.81
N THR A 66 22.51 -1.21 -3.38
CA THR A 66 23.17 -2.34 -4.05
C THR A 66 22.36 -3.63 -3.92
N ALA A 67 21.84 -3.92 -2.72
CA ALA A 67 20.97 -5.07 -2.50
C ALA A 67 19.63 -4.88 -3.22
N ALA A 68 19.08 -3.66 -3.20
CA ALA A 68 17.88 -3.32 -3.94
C ALA A 68 18.02 -3.58 -5.45
N ARG A 69 19.14 -3.15 -6.05
CA ARG A 69 19.45 -3.40 -7.45
C ARG A 69 19.51 -4.89 -7.76
N GLY A 70 20.20 -5.66 -6.92
CA GLY A 70 20.30 -7.10 -7.11
C GLY A 70 18.95 -7.81 -7.01
N LEU A 71 18.04 -7.37 -6.14
CA LEU A 71 16.68 -7.91 -6.11
C LEU A 71 15.90 -7.58 -7.38
N LEU A 72 16.03 -6.36 -7.89
CA LEU A 72 15.38 -5.98 -9.15
C LEU A 72 15.88 -6.82 -10.32
N ASP A 73 17.16 -7.18 -10.34
CA ASP A 73 17.71 -8.07 -11.37
C ASP A 73 17.16 -9.51 -11.20
N VAL A 74 16.99 -10.00 -9.97
CA VAL A 74 16.34 -11.29 -9.69
C VAL A 74 14.88 -11.31 -10.14
N LEU A 75 14.14 -10.23 -9.90
CA LEU A 75 12.75 -10.12 -10.34
C LEU A 75 12.62 -10.18 -11.88
N LYS A 76 13.67 -9.84 -12.62
CA LYS A 76 13.73 -9.93 -14.08
C LYS A 76 14.21 -11.28 -14.60
N GLU A 77 14.61 -12.20 -13.72
CA GLU A 77 15.02 -13.52 -14.16
C GLU A 77 13.82 -14.29 -14.69
N GLN A 78 14.04 -14.97 -15.83
CA GLN A 78 13.01 -15.77 -16.49
C GLN A 78 12.37 -16.80 -15.55
N ALA A 79 13.16 -17.38 -14.63
CA ALA A 79 12.68 -18.34 -13.63
C ALA A 79 11.63 -17.76 -12.68
N LEU A 80 11.81 -16.51 -12.23
CA LEU A 80 10.80 -15.82 -11.40
C LEU A 80 9.62 -15.36 -12.23
N GLN A 81 9.84 -14.87 -13.45
CA GLN A 81 8.75 -14.44 -14.34
C GLN A 81 7.83 -15.59 -14.76
N GLU A 82 8.38 -16.78 -14.96
CA GLU A 82 7.60 -18.00 -15.22
C GLU A 82 6.78 -18.43 -14.00
N THR A 83 7.36 -18.30 -12.80
CA THR A 83 6.67 -18.64 -11.55
C THR A 83 5.62 -17.59 -11.18
N PHE A 84 5.89 -16.32 -11.50
CA PHE A 84 5.08 -15.18 -11.12
C PHE A 84 4.79 -14.29 -12.34
N PRO A 85 3.85 -14.69 -13.22
CA PRO A 85 3.49 -13.91 -14.42
C PRO A 85 2.94 -12.51 -14.09
N LEU A 86 2.46 -12.30 -12.85
CA LEU A 86 2.00 -11.00 -12.35
C LEU A 86 3.15 -10.01 -12.10
N LEU A 87 4.41 -10.46 -12.05
CA LEU A 87 5.59 -9.58 -11.95
C LEU A 87 5.81 -8.75 -13.21
N ALA A 88 5.45 -9.26 -14.39
CA ALA A 88 5.58 -8.53 -15.66
C ALA A 88 4.80 -7.20 -15.64
N SER A 89 3.61 -7.20 -15.03
CA SER A 89 2.80 -6.00 -14.84
C SER A 89 3.44 -4.98 -13.89
N VAL A 90 4.31 -5.44 -12.99
CA VAL A 90 5.09 -4.58 -12.09
C VAL A 90 6.30 -4.01 -12.82
N GLU A 91 6.95 -4.80 -13.67
CA GLU A 91 8.07 -4.33 -14.50
C GLU A 91 7.65 -3.24 -15.50
N GLU A 92 6.42 -3.27 -16.03
CA GLU A 92 5.87 -2.18 -16.85
C GLU A 92 5.86 -0.81 -16.12
N LEU A 93 5.74 -0.81 -14.79
CA LEU A 93 5.83 0.42 -13.98
C LEU A 93 7.27 0.92 -13.82
N HIS A 94 8.27 0.08 -14.06
CA HIS A 94 9.70 0.42 -14.01
C HIS A 94 10.19 0.93 -15.36
N SER A 95 9.66 0.37 -16.45
CA SER A 95 10.03 0.70 -17.83
C SER A 95 9.59 2.09 -18.28
N ASN A 96 8.59 2.69 -17.62
CA ASN A 96 8.16 4.06 -17.94
C ASN A 96 9.11 5.18 -17.44
N SER A 97 10.24 4.85 -16.80
CA SER A 97 11.18 5.88 -16.34
C SER A 97 12.64 5.72 -16.78
N LEU A 98 13.04 4.60 -17.39
CA LEU A 98 14.43 4.39 -17.82
C LEU A 98 14.47 3.66 -19.16
N SER A 99 14.40 4.42 -20.27
CA SER A 99 14.97 3.98 -21.54
C SER A 99 16.49 3.84 -21.37
N PRO A 100 17.12 2.70 -21.67
CA PRO A 100 18.53 2.64 -21.93
C PRO A 100 18.78 2.90 -23.42
N GLU A 101 19.57 3.92 -23.70
CA GLU A 101 20.20 4.15 -25.01
C GLU A 101 20.98 2.92 -25.47
N VAL A 102 20.88 2.62 -26.78
CA VAL A 102 22.00 2.08 -27.55
C VAL A 102 22.13 2.87 -28.85
N ASP A 103 23.17 3.69 -28.88
CA ASP A 103 24.00 4.16 -29.99
C ASP A 103 23.37 4.44 -31.38
N LYS A 104 23.42 5.73 -31.79
CA LYS A 104 24.35 6.22 -32.84
C LYS A 104 24.28 7.74 -33.07
N GLU A 105 25.46 8.35 -32.95
CA GLU A 105 25.97 9.55 -33.67
C GLU A 105 25.53 10.99 -33.26
N VAL A 106 26.52 11.69 -32.70
CA VAL A 106 26.76 13.15 -32.49
C VAL A 106 26.81 13.92 -33.85
N PRO A 107 26.81 15.29 -34.00
CA PRO A 107 26.65 16.47 -33.09
C PRO A 107 25.68 17.58 -33.60
N LYS A 108 25.28 18.55 -32.74
CA LYS A 108 25.63 20.01 -32.86
C LYS A 108 24.68 20.96 -32.11
N ARG A 109 25.35 21.85 -31.35
CA ARG A 109 25.18 23.32 -31.23
C ARG A 109 24.16 23.92 -30.25
N LYS A 110 24.78 24.66 -29.29
CA LYS A 110 24.50 26.07 -28.88
C LYS A 110 23.18 26.31 -28.12
N LYS A 111 23.07 27.19 -27.13
CA LYS A 111 23.95 28.11 -26.37
C LYS A 111 23.01 28.79 -25.35
N GLU A 112 23.57 29.26 -24.23
CA GLU A 112 23.18 30.46 -23.45
C GLU A 112 21.73 30.56 -22.92
N ALA A 113 21.53 30.50 -21.59
CA ALA A 113 21.67 31.59 -20.62
C ALA A 113 20.49 32.59 -20.68
N ALA A 114 19.67 32.61 -19.63
CA ALA A 114 19.01 33.82 -19.15
C ALA A 114 18.51 33.61 -17.71
N GLU A 115 19.00 34.49 -16.86
CA GLU A 115 18.68 34.71 -15.47
C GLU A 115 17.28 35.33 -15.25
N LEU A 116 16.77 35.08 -14.03
CA LEU A 116 16.03 36.00 -13.15
C LEU A 116 14.52 36.29 -13.31
N GLN A 117 13.86 36.08 -12.16
CA GLN A 117 12.66 36.73 -11.61
C GLN A 117 11.34 36.36 -12.33
N ASP A 118 10.23 36.04 -11.67
CA ASP A 118 9.68 36.65 -10.47
C ASP A 118 8.44 35.85 -10.01
N HIS A 119 8.06 36.02 -8.73
CA HIS A 119 6.72 35.85 -8.17
C HIS A 119 6.00 34.47 -8.12
N VAL A 120 5.85 33.99 -6.89
CA VAL A 120 4.71 33.18 -6.39
C VAL A 120 3.51 34.13 -6.21
N PRO A 121 2.29 33.84 -6.71
CA PRO A 121 1.32 33.09 -5.92
C PRO A 121 0.50 32.02 -6.67
N PRO A 122 -0.12 31.09 -5.91
CA PRO A 122 -0.51 29.76 -6.34
C PRO A 122 -1.90 29.76 -6.96
N LYS A 123 -2.15 28.90 -7.95
CA LYS A 123 -3.50 28.48 -8.35
C LYS A 123 -3.45 27.35 -9.37
N LYS A 124 -3.78 26.14 -8.91
CA LYS A 124 -4.98 25.38 -9.31
C LYS A 124 -4.88 23.95 -8.76
N ILE A 125 -5.18 23.82 -7.47
CA ILE A 125 -5.73 22.59 -6.93
C ILE A 125 -7.25 22.72 -7.14
N CYS A 126 -7.74 22.02 -8.15
CA CYS A 126 -9.13 21.61 -8.27
C CYS A 126 -9.01 20.07 -8.35
N SER A 127 -9.69 19.26 -7.55
CA SER A 127 -11.11 19.32 -7.24
C SER A 127 -11.44 18.46 -6.02
N ASN A 128 -12.50 18.85 -5.33
CA ASN A 128 -13.30 18.06 -4.39
C ASN A 128 -12.60 17.69 -3.07
N GLY A 129 -12.86 18.53 -2.07
CA GLY A 129 -12.62 18.24 -0.66
C GLY A 129 -13.43 17.02 -0.22
N SER A 130 -12.89 15.84 -0.47
CA SER A 130 -13.26 14.71 0.36
C SER A 130 -12.42 14.77 1.62
N VAL A 131 -13.04 15.27 2.69
CA VAL A 131 -12.46 15.22 4.03
C VAL A 131 -12.15 13.75 4.33
N LEU A 132 -10.85 13.41 4.29
CA LEU A 132 -10.34 12.11 4.72
C LEU A 132 -10.93 11.78 6.10
N VAL A 133 -11.48 10.58 6.26
CA VAL A 133 -12.16 10.19 7.50
C VAL A 133 -11.17 10.30 8.66
N LYS A 134 -11.45 11.27 9.54
CA LYS A 134 -10.64 11.53 10.74
C LYS A 134 -10.84 10.39 11.74
N GLU A 135 -9.84 10.17 12.58
CA GLU A 135 -9.84 9.11 13.59
C GLU A 135 -11.07 9.18 14.51
N LYS A 136 -11.48 10.41 14.89
CA LYS A 136 -12.70 10.64 15.66
C LYS A 136 -13.98 10.17 14.95
N GLN A 137 -14.08 10.36 13.64
CA GLN A 137 -15.24 9.89 12.88
C GLN A 137 -15.28 8.37 12.82
N LEU A 138 -14.13 7.70 12.61
CA LEU A 138 -14.05 6.24 12.67
C LEU A 138 -14.49 5.71 14.04
N MET A 139 -14.10 6.40 15.12
CA MET A 139 -14.46 6.02 16.49
C MET A 139 -15.97 6.16 16.75
N MET A 140 -16.58 7.26 16.28
CA MET A 140 -18.03 7.44 16.42
C MET A 140 -18.81 6.39 15.61
N VAL A 141 -18.34 6.04 14.41
CA VAL A 141 -18.95 4.97 13.60
C VAL A 141 -18.79 3.62 14.29
N ALA A 142 -17.62 3.37 14.86
CA ALA A 142 -17.32 2.13 15.57
C ALA A 142 -18.27 1.89 16.75
N GLN A 143 -18.68 2.95 17.44
CA GLN A 143 -19.67 2.87 18.52
C GLN A 143 -21.08 2.59 18.01
N GLY A 144 -21.42 3.04 16.81
CA GLY A 144 -22.71 2.78 16.16
C GLY A 144 -22.83 1.40 15.51
N ILE A 145 -21.69 0.78 15.18
CA ILE A 145 -21.65 -0.55 14.59
C ILE A 145 -21.81 -1.61 15.70
N GLY A 146 -22.91 -2.35 15.61
CA GLY A 146 -23.21 -3.44 16.53
C GLY A 146 -22.39 -4.71 16.28
N ARG A 147 -22.97 -5.86 16.66
CA ARG A 147 -22.31 -7.17 16.60
C ARG A 147 -21.96 -7.63 15.18
N SER A 148 -22.59 -7.03 14.16
CA SER A 148 -22.34 -7.29 12.74
C SER A 148 -21.03 -6.70 12.21
N TRP A 149 -20.16 -6.14 13.06
CA TRP A 149 -18.87 -5.57 12.63
C TRP A 149 -18.02 -6.54 11.80
N ARG A 150 -18.02 -7.84 12.13
CA ARG A 150 -17.28 -8.86 11.36
C ARG A 150 -17.84 -9.01 9.95
N GLU A 151 -19.16 -9.06 9.84
CA GLU A 151 -19.85 -9.15 8.55
C GLU A 151 -19.63 -7.90 7.73
N ILE A 152 -19.65 -6.71 8.34
CA ILE A 152 -19.32 -5.44 7.69
C ILE A 152 -17.87 -5.47 7.18
N GLY A 153 -16.93 -5.96 8.01
CA GLY A 153 -15.53 -6.13 7.62
C GLY A 153 -15.38 -6.95 6.35
N ILE A 154 -15.99 -8.13 6.29
CA ILE A 154 -15.89 -9.03 5.13
C ILE A 154 -16.69 -8.50 3.94
N LEU A 155 -17.94 -8.10 4.15
CA LEU A 155 -18.91 -7.86 3.07
C LEU A 155 -18.90 -6.43 2.54
N ALA A 156 -18.52 -5.44 3.34
CA ALA A 156 -18.52 -4.02 2.96
C ALA A 156 -17.11 -3.46 2.80
N LEU A 157 -16.17 -3.92 3.64
CA LEU A 157 -14.81 -3.38 3.68
C LEU A 157 -13.77 -4.30 3.02
N ASP A 158 -14.18 -5.50 2.60
CA ASP A 158 -13.33 -6.53 1.98
C ASP A 158 -12.10 -6.89 2.84
N VAL A 159 -12.27 -6.84 4.16
CA VAL A 159 -11.26 -7.22 5.15
C VAL A 159 -11.28 -8.74 5.32
N SER A 160 -10.10 -9.36 5.25
CA SER A 160 -10.00 -10.81 5.40
C SER A 160 -10.49 -11.28 6.78
N SER A 161 -11.14 -12.45 6.80
CA SER A 161 -11.60 -13.10 8.04
C SER A 161 -10.45 -13.33 9.03
N VAL A 162 -9.28 -13.70 8.53
CA VAL A 162 -8.05 -13.87 9.31
C VAL A 162 -7.68 -12.57 10.01
N LYS A 163 -7.77 -11.42 9.31
CA LYS A 163 -7.44 -10.12 9.92
C LYS A 163 -8.45 -9.70 10.97
N LEU A 164 -9.74 -9.99 10.77
CA LEU A 164 -10.78 -9.73 11.77
C LEU A 164 -10.59 -10.57 13.03
N GLN A 165 -10.17 -11.82 12.89
CA GLN A 165 -9.88 -12.67 14.03
C GLN A 165 -8.69 -12.14 14.83
N GLN A 166 -7.62 -11.69 14.15
CA GLN A 166 -6.47 -11.07 14.81
C GLN A 166 -6.86 -9.79 15.55
N ILE A 167 -7.71 -8.95 14.96
CA ILE A 167 -8.24 -7.75 15.63
C ILE A 167 -9.10 -8.12 16.85
N GLU A 168 -9.88 -9.20 16.77
CA GLU A 168 -10.69 -9.67 17.89
C GLU A 168 -9.83 -10.15 19.06
N GLU A 169 -8.71 -10.80 18.77
CA GLU A 169 -7.73 -11.29 19.75
C GLU A 169 -6.87 -10.14 20.34
N ASP A 170 -6.45 -9.18 19.51
CA ASP A 170 -5.58 -8.06 19.90
C ASP A 170 -6.31 -6.99 20.74
N TYR A 171 -7.62 -6.82 20.55
CA TYR A 171 -8.41 -5.78 21.20
C TYR A 171 -9.54 -6.35 22.04
N SER A 172 -9.64 -5.95 23.31
CA SER A 172 -10.67 -6.45 24.22
C SER A 172 -12.01 -5.72 24.07
N GLN A 173 -11.99 -4.42 23.77
CA GLN A 173 -13.22 -3.65 23.62
C GLN A 173 -13.80 -3.79 22.22
N HIS A 174 -15.13 -3.97 22.14
CA HIS A 174 -15.85 -4.03 20.87
C HIS A 174 -15.59 -2.78 20.02
N SER A 175 -15.70 -1.59 20.62
CA SER A 175 -15.44 -0.30 19.96
C SER A 175 -14.05 -0.25 19.32
N ASP A 176 -13.03 -0.75 20.03
CA ASP A 176 -11.64 -0.78 19.54
C ASP A 176 -11.49 -1.75 18.37
N ARG A 177 -12.11 -2.93 18.43
CA ARG A 177 -12.11 -3.91 17.33
C ARG A 177 -12.68 -3.30 16.06
N VAL A 178 -13.85 -2.67 16.16
CA VAL A 178 -14.50 -2.04 15.00
C VAL A 178 -13.68 -0.86 14.49
N PHE A 179 -13.14 -0.03 15.39
CA PHE A 179 -12.29 1.08 15.02
C PHE A 179 -11.03 0.62 14.27
N HIS A 180 -10.35 -0.42 14.77
CA HIS A 180 -9.15 -0.97 14.13
C HIS A 180 -9.46 -1.63 12.78
N MET A 181 -10.61 -2.28 12.64
CA MET A 181 -11.09 -2.77 11.35
C MET A 181 -11.32 -1.62 10.36
N LEU A 182 -12.03 -0.57 10.76
CA LEU A 182 -12.27 0.60 9.91
C LEU A 182 -10.97 1.34 9.54
N ARG A 183 -10.03 1.40 10.49
CA ARG A 183 -8.69 1.95 10.27
C ARG A 183 -7.90 1.10 9.28
N HIS A 184 -8.00 -0.22 9.38
CA HIS A 184 -7.39 -1.16 8.44
C HIS A 184 -7.94 -0.94 7.03
N TRP A 185 -9.27 -0.90 6.87
CA TRP A 185 -9.91 -0.55 5.60
C TRP A 185 -9.40 0.77 5.03
N ARG A 186 -9.35 1.85 5.85
CA ARG A 186 -8.83 3.15 5.40
C ARG A 186 -7.39 3.06 4.90
N ASN A 187 -6.55 2.28 5.57
CA ASN A 187 -5.16 2.09 5.17
C ASN A 187 -5.02 1.29 3.87
N CYS A 188 -5.95 0.37 3.60
CA CYS A 188 -6.01 -0.38 2.34
C CYS A 188 -6.54 0.46 1.18
N LYS A 189 -7.58 1.27 1.42
CA LYS A 189 -8.26 2.08 0.39
C LYS A 189 -7.65 3.46 0.15
N ARG A 190 -6.76 3.94 1.03
CA ARG A 190 -6.00 5.21 1.02
C ARG A 190 -6.73 6.45 0.47
N GLU A 191 -6.87 6.56 -0.85
CA GLU A 191 -7.45 7.70 -1.56
C GLU A 191 -8.98 7.63 -1.68
N GLU A 192 -9.58 6.43 -1.62
CA GLU A 192 -11.03 6.22 -1.68
C GLU A 192 -11.70 6.18 -0.30
N ALA A 193 -10.90 6.21 0.78
CA ALA A 193 -11.38 6.04 2.15
C ALA A 193 -12.00 7.33 2.71
N THR A 194 -13.08 7.74 2.06
CA THR A 194 -13.80 8.99 2.30
C THR A 194 -15.03 8.75 3.16
N ALA A 195 -15.49 9.77 3.89
CA ALA A 195 -16.65 9.64 4.77
C ALA A 195 -17.92 9.26 3.99
N ALA A 196 -18.08 9.86 2.80
CA ALA A 196 -19.15 9.53 1.87
C ALA A 196 -19.05 8.09 1.32
N HIS A 197 -17.84 7.59 1.04
CA HIS A 197 -17.66 6.21 0.59
C HIS A 197 -17.98 5.21 1.71
N LEU A 198 -17.52 5.48 2.94
CA LEU A 198 -17.87 4.67 4.10
C LEU A 198 -19.39 4.66 4.33
N HIS A 199 -20.03 5.83 4.29
CA HIS A 199 -21.48 5.94 4.41
C HIS A 199 -22.20 5.15 3.31
N SER A 200 -21.74 5.25 2.07
CA SER A 200 -22.31 4.50 0.94
C SER A 200 -22.16 2.99 1.13
N LEU A 201 -21.02 2.51 1.63
CA LEU A 201 -20.79 1.09 1.91
C LEU A 201 -21.69 0.55 3.03
N LEU A 202 -21.86 1.33 4.09
CA LEU A 202 -22.69 0.97 5.23
C LEU A 202 -24.20 1.10 4.92
N SER A 203 -24.59 2.02 4.03
CA SER A 203 -25.97 2.21 3.59
C SER A 203 -26.42 1.20 2.52
N ARG A 204 -25.48 0.67 1.73
CA ARG A 204 -25.79 -0.20 0.57
C ARG A 204 -26.10 -1.65 0.95
N LYS A 205 -25.74 -2.09 2.15
CA LYS A 205 -26.06 -3.43 2.69
C LYS A 205 -26.73 -3.23 4.04
N ASN A 206 -27.87 -3.87 4.25
CA ASN A 206 -28.72 -3.81 5.44
C ASN A 206 -28.03 -4.40 6.68
N PHE A 207 -26.88 -3.87 7.07
CA PHE A 207 -26.34 -4.08 8.40
C PHE A 207 -27.26 -3.30 9.35
N GLU A 208 -27.60 -3.85 10.51
CA GLU A 208 -28.48 -3.23 11.51
C GLU A 208 -27.82 -2.00 12.19
N ILE A 209 -27.17 -1.15 11.42
CA ILE A 209 -26.59 0.11 11.84
C ILE A 209 -27.71 1.13 11.72
N SER A 210 -28.00 1.81 12.83
CA SER A 210 -28.95 2.92 12.78
C SER A 210 -28.42 3.98 11.80
N PRO A 211 -29.23 4.42 10.81
CA PRO A 211 -28.80 5.46 9.87
C PRO A 211 -28.39 6.74 10.60
N GLU A 212 -28.93 7.02 11.80
CA GLU A 212 -28.50 8.13 12.66
C GLU A 212 -27.05 7.99 13.13
N SER A 213 -26.56 6.76 13.32
CA SER A 213 -25.19 6.48 13.75
C SER A 213 -24.15 6.59 12.63
N ILE A 214 -24.56 6.85 11.40
CA ILE A 214 -23.67 7.13 10.27
C ILE A 214 -23.99 8.47 9.59
N ALA A 215 -25.16 9.07 9.85
CA ALA A 215 -25.59 10.34 9.28
C ALA A 215 -24.59 11.48 9.52
N PHE A 216 -23.93 11.52 10.68
CA PHE A 216 -22.89 12.51 10.99
C PHE A 216 -21.66 12.44 10.05
N LEU A 217 -21.48 11.35 9.30
CA LEU A 217 -20.42 11.25 8.28
C LEU A 217 -20.73 12.13 7.06
N LEU A 218 -21.99 12.47 6.82
CA LEU A 218 -22.44 13.35 5.73
C LEU A 218 -22.62 14.80 6.18
N GLU A 219 -22.63 15.06 7.48
CA GLU A 219 -22.85 16.40 8.07
C GLU A 219 -21.59 17.30 8.03
N THR A 220 -20.50 16.86 7.39
CA THR A 220 -19.24 17.62 7.26
C THR A 220 -19.21 18.70 6.19
N ASP A 221 -20.37 19.21 5.76
CA ASP A 221 -20.49 20.47 5.01
C ASP A 221 -21.78 21.18 5.44
N GLY A 222 -21.73 21.87 6.58
CA GLY A 222 -22.94 22.46 7.15
C GLY A 222 -22.80 23.44 8.31
N GLU A 223 -21.64 24.03 8.57
CA GLU A 223 -21.55 25.23 9.41
C GLU A 223 -21.03 26.39 8.55
N HIS A 224 -21.98 26.96 7.80
CA HIS A 224 -21.94 28.31 7.24
C HIS A 224 -22.23 29.30 8.38
N LEU A 225 -21.25 30.12 8.78
CA LEU A 225 -21.15 31.57 8.51
C LEU A 225 -20.03 32.23 9.32
#